data_AF-A0A925CCN7-F1
#
_entry.id   AF-A0A925CCN7-F1
#
_cell.length_a   1.000
_cell.length_b   1.000
_cell.length_c   1.000
_cell.angle_alpha   90.00
_cell.angle_beta   90.00
_cell.angle_gamma   90.00
#
_symmetry.space_group_name_H-M   'P 1'
#
loop_
_entity.id
_entity.type
_entity.pdbx_description
1 polymer ?
#
loop_
_entity_poly.entity_id
_entity_poly.type
_entity_poly.pdbx_seq_one_letter_code
_entity_poly.pdbx_strand_id
1 'polypeptide(L)'
;MSERTRTILIVVTAVAALASGGLLIARNIGGESPAGEETRLRDVIDSDTGVILRDYPIKHGSSFPWKNPKTGKNSLYPAERCFWTRDGKAKTEPTLVFVKAYANSDEETLCPDCGRKVVPHNPTPPDSLMLDAAEQVQRKR
;
A
#
# COMPACT_ATOMS: atom_id res chain seq x y z
N MET A 1 -51.16 -24.79 -23.35
CA MET A 1 -50.47 -23.49 -23.44
C MET A 1 -50.43 -23.08 -24.90
N SER A 2 -50.95 -21.90 -25.26
CA SER A 2 -50.99 -21.47 -26.67
C SER A 2 -49.58 -21.26 -27.21
N GLU A 3 -49.37 -21.57 -28.49
CA GLU A 3 -48.11 -21.36 -29.20
C GLU A 3 -47.61 -19.91 -29.06
N ARG A 4 -48.54 -18.95 -29.04
CA ARG A 4 -48.27 -17.53 -28.79
C ARG A 4 -47.72 -17.28 -27.38
N THR A 5 -48.25 -17.94 -26.36
CA THR A 5 -47.78 -17.81 -24.97
C THR A 5 -46.36 -18.36 -24.82
N ARG A 6 -46.03 -19.44 -25.53
CA ARG A 6 -44.67 -20.03 -25.53
C ARG A 6 -43.65 -19.08 -26.16
N THR A 7 -43.98 -18.50 -27.32
CA THR A 7 -43.11 -17.55 -28.01
C THR A 7 -42.86 -16.30 -27.18
N ILE A 8 -43.90 -15.74 -26.55
CA ILE A 8 -43.77 -14.56 -25.68
C ILE A 8 -42.85 -14.87 -24.49
N LEU A 9 -43.01 -16.02 -23.84
CA LEU A 9 -42.15 -16.43 -22.72
C LEU A 9 -40.68 -16.57 -23.13
N ILE A 10 -40.41 -17.17 -24.29
CA ILE A 10 -39.03 -17.32 -24.79
C ILE A 10 -38.39 -15.96 -25.04
N VAL A 11 -39.10 -15.04 -25.71
CA VAL A 11 -38.58 -13.70 -26.00
C VAL A 11 -38.33 -12.92 -24.71
N VAL A 12 -39.26 -12.93 -23.76
CA VAL A 12 -39.09 -12.24 -22.47
C VAL A 12 -37.91 -12.79 -21.69
N THR A 13 -37.75 -14.12 -21.66
CA THR A 13 -36.64 -14.78 -20.95
C THR A 13 -35.30 -14.45 -21.61
N ALA A 14 -35.23 -14.45 -22.95
CA ALA A 14 -34.02 -14.10 -23.69
C ALA A 14 -33.62 -12.63 -23.46
N VAL A 15 -34.59 -11.71 -23.47
CA VAL A 15 -34.35 -10.28 -23.20
C VAL A 15 -33.89 -10.08 -21.76
N ALA A 16 -34.51 -10.75 -20.78
CA ALA A 16 -34.10 -10.69 -19.38
C ALA A 16 -32.68 -11.23 -19.18
N ALA A 17 -32.34 -12.34 -19.84
CA ALA A 17 -30.99 -12.90 -19.80
C ALA A 17 -29.95 -11.94 -20.41
N LEU A 18 -30.23 -11.35 -21.56
CA LEU A 18 -29.35 -10.36 -22.18
C LEU A 18 -29.18 -9.09 -21.33
N ALA A 19 -30.25 -8.60 -20.72
CA ALA A 19 -30.19 -7.45 -19.82
C ALA A 19 -29.35 -7.75 -18.57
N SER A 20 -29.55 -8.92 -17.95
CA SER A 20 -28.73 -9.36 -16.81
C SER A 20 -27.26 -9.56 -17.18
N GLY A 21 -26.98 -10.17 -18.34
CA GLY A 21 -25.63 -10.36 -18.85
C GLY A 21 -24.95 -9.02 -19.14
N GLY A 22 -25.65 -8.08 -19.78
CA GLY A 22 -25.15 -6.73 -20.03
C GLY A 22 -24.84 -5.97 -18.74
N LEU A 23 -25.69 -6.07 -17.72
CA LEU A 23 -25.46 -5.44 -16.42
C LEU A 23 -24.24 -6.03 -15.69
N LEU A 24 -24.04 -7.34 -15.74
CA LEU A 24 -22.88 -8.01 -15.12
C LEU A 24 -21.58 -7.67 -15.85
N ILE A 25 -21.60 -7.59 -17.18
CA ILE A 25 -20.44 -7.16 -17.98
C ILE A 25 -20.10 -5.69 -17.70
N ALA A 26 -21.10 -4.80 -17.67
CA ALA A 26 -20.90 -3.39 -17.36
C ALA A 26 -20.28 -3.18 -15.97
N ARG A 27 -20.69 -3.97 -14.97
CA ARG A 27 -20.11 -3.93 -13.63
C ARG A 27 -18.67 -4.44 -13.56
N ASN A 28 -18.31 -5.44 -14.35
CA ASN A 28 -16.95 -5.99 -14.36
C ASN A 28 -15.95 -5.18 -15.20
N ILE A 29 -16.41 -4.51 -16.27
CA ILE A 29 -15.53 -3.72 -17.14
C ILE A 29 -15.38 -2.27 -16.64
N GLY A 30 -16.40 -1.71 -15.97
CA GLY A 30 -16.42 -0.32 -15.52
C GLY A 30 -15.94 -0.07 -14.09
N GLY A 31 -15.60 -1.09 -13.31
CA GLY A 31 -15.03 -0.92 -11.99
C GLY A 31 -13.55 -0.60 -12.08
N GLU A 32 -13.12 0.56 -11.56
CA GLU A 32 -11.69 0.80 -11.28
C GLU A 32 -11.18 -0.38 -10.44
N SER A 33 -10.14 -1.06 -10.91
CA SER A 33 -9.61 -2.21 -10.18
C SER A 33 -9.13 -1.74 -8.79
N PRO A 34 -9.62 -2.35 -7.69
CA PRO A 34 -9.16 -2.06 -6.33
C PRO A 34 -7.63 -2.14 -6.20
N ALA A 35 -6.99 -3.00 -7.01
CA ALA A 35 -5.54 -3.15 -7.03
C ALA A 35 -4.81 -1.86 -7.47
N GLY A 36 -5.41 -1.05 -8.34
CA GLY A 36 -4.82 0.21 -8.79
C GLY A 36 -4.81 1.29 -7.70
N GLU A 37 -5.79 1.27 -6.79
CA GLU A 37 -5.86 2.18 -5.65
C GLU A 37 -4.98 1.70 -4.49
N GLU A 38 -5.01 0.41 -4.18
CA GLU A 38 -4.21 -0.18 -3.11
C GLU A 38 -2.71 -0.01 -3.34
N THR A 39 -2.25 -0.12 -4.59
CA THR A 39 -0.83 0.09 -4.95
C THR A 39 -0.33 1.52 -4.75
N ARG A 40 -1.24 2.49 -4.53
CA ARG A 40 -0.91 3.91 -4.31
C ARG A 40 -0.82 4.28 -2.84
N LEU A 41 -1.19 3.38 -1.93
CA LEU A 41 -1.07 3.60 -0.49
C LEU A 41 0.39 3.36 -0.07
N ARG A 42 0.98 4.34 0.61
CA ARG A 42 2.33 4.21 1.19
C ARG A 42 2.40 4.82 2.57
N ASP A 43 3.23 4.24 3.43
CA ASP A 43 3.63 4.91 4.66
C ASP A 43 4.51 6.11 4.31
N VAL A 44 4.13 7.27 4.83
CA VAL A 44 4.88 8.52 4.66
C VAL A 44 5.22 9.09 6.02
N ILE A 45 6.28 9.90 6.06
CA ILE A 45 6.77 10.55 7.26
C ILE A 45 6.94 12.04 7.00
N ASP A 46 6.49 12.84 7.95
CA ASP A 46 6.70 14.28 7.94
C ASP A 46 8.14 14.59 8.32
N SER A 47 8.89 15.26 7.42
CA SER A 47 10.29 15.64 7.64
C SER A 47 10.48 16.56 8.84
N ASP A 48 9.46 17.39 9.15
CA ASP A 48 9.58 18.42 10.18
C ASP A 48 9.29 17.86 11.58
N THR A 49 8.33 16.93 11.66
CA THR A 49 7.80 16.43 12.95
C THR A 49 8.14 14.97 13.24
N GLY A 50 8.57 14.21 12.23
CA GLY A 50 8.76 12.76 12.32
C GLY A 50 7.45 11.97 12.46
N VAL A 51 6.28 12.62 12.34
CA VAL A 51 4.98 11.95 12.44
C VAL A 51 4.78 11.06 11.21
N ILE A 52 4.42 9.81 11.47
CA ILE A 52 4.13 8.81 10.45
C ILE A 52 2.65 8.85 10.10
N LEU A 53 2.34 8.87 8.81
CA LEU A 53 1.01 8.67 8.26
C LEU A 53 1.02 7.34 7.51
N ARG A 54 0.28 6.36 8.03
CA ARG A 54 0.14 5.05 7.36
C ARG A 54 -0.86 5.15 6.22
N ASP A 55 -0.65 4.33 5.19
CA ASP A 55 -1.55 4.20 4.04
C ASP A 55 -1.93 5.54 3.38
N TYR A 56 -0.96 6.44 3.23
CA TYR A 56 -1.19 7.74 2.63
C TYR A 56 -1.44 7.59 1.11
N PRO A 57 -2.53 8.14 0.57
CA PRO A 57 -2.86 8.00 -0.84
C PRO A 57 -2.01 8.91 -1.71
N ILE A 58 -1.15 8.32 -2.54
CA ILE A 58 -0.33 9.06 -3.50
C ILE A 58 -1.14 9.34 -4.76
N LYS A 59 -1.27 10.62 -5.10
CA LYS A 59 -1.92 11.04 -6.35
C LYS A 59 -1.06 10.66 -7.55
N HIS A 60 -1.71 10.15 -8.60
CA HIS A 60 -1.03 9.83 -9.85
C HIS A 60 -0.27 11.04 -10.40
N GLY A 61 0.99 10.85 -10.80
CA GLY A 61 1.85 11.90 -11.34
C GLY A 61 2.40 12.89 -10.31
N SER A 62 2.10 12.72 -9.02
CA SER A 62 2.72 13.53 -7.98
C SER A 62 4.11 12.99 -7.59
N SER A 63 5.03 13.89 -7.28
CA SER A 63 6.34 13.59 -6.70
C SER A 63 6.39 14.07 -5.25
N PHE A 64 7.23 13.43 -4.43
CA PHE A 64 7.55 13.93 -3.10
C PHE A 64 8.43 15.20 -3.21
N PRO A 65 8.37 16.13 -2.22
CA PRO A 65 7.54 16.06 -1.02
C PRO A 65 6.04 16.29 -1.28
N TRP A 66 5.20 15.49 -0.61
CA TRP A 66 3.74 15.65 -0.65
C TRP A 66 3.25 16.61 0.43
N LYS A 67 2.06 17.17 0.20
CA LYS A 67 1.41 18.09 1.13
C LYS A 67 0.90 17.37 2.38
N ASN A 68 1.39 17.75 3.55
CA ASN A 68 0.88 17.27 4.83
C ASN A 68 -0.55 17.82 5.07
N PRO A 69 -1.57 16.97 5.27
CA PRO A 69 -2.95 17.43 5.46
C PRO A 69 -3.15 18.23 6.76
N LYS A 70 -2.30 18.04 7.77
CA LYS A 70 -2.40 18.76 9.06
C LYS A 70 -1.77 20.15 9.01
N THR A 71 -0.61 20.30 8.36
CA THR A 71 0.15 21.56 8.34
C THR A 71 -0.01 22.35 7.05
N GLY A 72 -0.45 21.70 5.97
CA GLY A 72 -0.54 22.28 4.63
C GLY A 72 0.80 22.49 3.92
N LYS A 73 1.92 22.10 4.53
CA LYS A 73 3.27 22.21 3.94
C LYS A 73 3.62 20.99 3.10
N ASN A 74 4.51 21.15 2.11
CA ASN A 74 5.09 20.02 1.39
C ASN A 74 6.24 19.43 2.21
N SER A 75 5.91 18.57 3.17
CA SER A 75 6.88 17.96 4.10
C SER A 75 6.76 16.44 4.22
N LEU A 76 5.84 15.80 3.48
CA LEU A 76 5.68 14.34 3.53
C LEU A 76 6.62 13.67 2.53
N TYR A 77 7.41 12.72 3.04
CA TYR A 77 8.33 11.89 2.25
C TYR A 77 8.02 10.41 2.45
N PRO A 78 8.47 9.53 1.54
CA PRO A 78 8.40 8.09 1.76
C PRO A 78 9.08 7.70 3.06
N ALA A 79 8.42 6.87 3.87
CA ALA A 79 9.03 6.31 5.07
C ALA A 79 9.76 5.00 4.73
N GLU A 80 11.08 4.97 4.94
CA GLU A 80 11.86 3.74 4.74
C GLU A 80 11.68 2.77 5.89
N ARG A 81 11.68 1.48 5.58
CA ARG A 81 11.45 0.40 6.54
C ARG A 81 12.79 -0.19 6.99
N CYS A 82 13.06 -0.11 8.29
CA CYS A 82 14.19 -0.78 8.93
C CYS A 82 13.72 -1.97 9.77
N PHE A 83 13.98 -3.19 9.28
CA PHE A 83 13.63 -4.45 9.95
C PHE A 83 14.78 -5.01 10.81
N TRP A 84 15.82 -4.23 11.05
CA TRP A 84 16.93 -4.65 11.91
C TRP A 84 16.68 -4.23 13.36
N THR A 85 17.15 -5.07 14.27
CA THR A 85 17.32 -4.76 15.70
C THR A 85 18.76 -4.36 15.98
N ARG A 86 19.02 -3.76 17.16
CA ARG A 86 20.38 -3.37 17.58
C ARG A 86 21.34 -4.56 17.67
N ASP A 87 20.82 -5.72 18.05
CA ASP A 87 21.61 -6.97 18.19
C ASP A 87 21.89 -7.66 16.85
N GLY A 88 21.49 -7.05 15.73
CA GLY A 88 21.67 -7.64 14.40
C GLY A 88 20.71 -8.79 14.08
N LYS A 89 19.61 -8.93 14.82
CA LYS A 89 18.48 -9.79 14.44
C LYS A 89 17.47 -9.03 13.59
N ALA A 90 16.62 -9.76 12.87
CA ALA A 90 15.45 -9.17 12.22
C ALA A 90 14.28 -8.97 13.19
N LYS A 91 13.34 -8.12 12.81
CA LYS A 91 12.04 -7.94 13.46
C LYS A 91 10.93 -7.88 12.42
N THR A 92 9.70 -8.21 12.80
CA THR A 92 8.55 -8.24 11.90
C THR A 92 7.93 -6.86 11.68
N GLU A 93 7.86 -6.03 12.71
CA GLU A 93 7.40 -4.63 12.60
C GLU A 93 8.62 -3.72 12.35
N PRO A 94 8.70 -3.03 11.20
CA PRO A 94 9.84 -2.18 10.90
C PRO A 94 9.81 -0.89 11.72
N THR A 95 10.98 -0.31 11.98
CA THR A 95 11.05 1.12 12.29
C THR A 95 10.91 1.89 10.99
N LEU A 96 9.96 2.82 10.95
CA LEU A 96 9.80 3.75 9.84
C LEU A 96 10.71 4.95 10.03
N VAL A 97 11.53 5.24 9.02
CA VAL A 97 12.60 6.23 9.10
C VAL A 97 12.51 7.19 7.92
N PHE A 98 12.65 8.49 8.21
CA PHE A 98 12.84 9.49 7.18
C PHE A 98 14.29 9.49 6.69
N VAL A 99 14.50 9.13 5.42
CA VAL A 99 15.83 9.18 4.81
C VAL A 99 16.12 10.56 4.23
N LYS A 100 17.13 11.22 4.80
CA LYS A 100 17.54 12.60 4.46
C LYS A 100 17.92 12.78 2.99
N ALA A 101 18.42 11.72 2.33
CA ALA A 101 18.72 11.75 0.91
C ALA A 101 17.49 12.09 0.05
N TYR A 102 16.26 11.79 0.50
CA TYR A 102 15.04 12.22 -0.20
C TYR A 102 14.83 13.74 -0.21
N ALA A 103 15.45 14.46 0.73
CA ALA A 103 15.48 15.93 0.77
C ALA A 103 16.79 16.51 0.20
N ASN A 104 17.51 15.74 -0.63
CA ASN A 104 18.81 16.13 -1.23
C ASN A 104 19.88 16.51 -0.20
N SER A 105 19.85 15.86 0.97
CA SER A 105 20.89 16.02 1.99
C SER A 105 21.86 14.82 1.95
N ASP A 106 23.16 15.13 2.02
CA ASP A 106 24.24 14.13 2.09
C ASP A 106 24.47 13.58 3.50
N GLU A 107 23.69 14.03 4.48
CA GLU A 107 23.82 13.56 5.85
C GLU A 107 23.38 12.10 5.98
N GLU A 108 24.13 11.34 6.78
CA GLU A 108 23.75 9.96 7.08
C GLU A 108 22.43 9.91 7.84
N THR A 109 21.57 8.99 7.42
CA THR A 109 20.36 8.65 8.15
C THR A 109 20.62 7.38 8.96
N LEU A 110 20.49 7.46 10.28
CA LEU A 110 20.61 6.31 11.18
C LEU A 110 19.23 5.94 11.70
N CYS A 111 18.95 4.63 11.77
CA CYS A 111 17.73 4.13 12.40
C CYS A 111 17.78 4.41 13.91
N PRO A 112 16.77 5.06 14.50
CA PRO A 112 16.77 5.40 15.93
C PRO A 112 16.69 4.17 16.84
N ASP A 113 16.21 3.04 16.32
CA ASP A 113 16.08 1.80 17.08
C ASP A 113 17.41 1.00 17.08
N CYS A 114 17.91 0.65 15.90
CA CYS A 114 19.08 -0.23 15.77
C CYS A 114 20.42 0.48 15.54
N GLY A 115 20.42 1.79 15.26
CA GLY A 115 21.62 2.58 14.98
C GLY A 115 22.28 2.33 13.62
N ARG A 116 21.71 1.45 12.78
CA ARG A 116 22.24 1.16 11.44
C ARG A 116 21.90 2.28 10.46
N LYS A 117 22.77 2.47 9.47
CA LYS A 117 22.52 3.36 8.33
C LYS A 117 21.30 2.87 7.54
N VAL A 118 20.38 3.79 7.26
CA VAL A 118 19.21 3.57 6.42
C VAL A 118 19.40 4.36 5.13
N VAL A 119 19.20 3.69 4.00
CA VAL A 119 19.37 4.26 2.65
C VAL A 119 18.03 4.21 1.90
N PRO A 120 17.87 4.96 0.80
CA PRO A 120 16.72 4.78 -0.09
C PRO A 120 16.62 3.32 -0.55
N HIS A 121 15.42 2.75 -0.54
CA HIS A 121 15.21 1.32 -0.79
C HIS A 121 16.04 0.44 0.14
N ASN A 122 15.91 0.70 1.45
CA ASN A 122 16.73 0.05 2.47
C ASN A 122 16.59 -1.49 2.40
N PRO A 123 17.69 -2.26 2.25
CA PRO A 123 17.60 -3.71 2.10
C PRO A 123 17.05 -4.35 3.36
N THR A 124 16.18 -5.34 3.16
CA THR A 124 15.68 -6.20 4.24
C THR A 124 16.81 -7.09 4.77
N PRO A 125 16.71 -7.54 6.03
CA PRO A 125 17.52 -8.64 6.53
C PRO A 125 17.38 -9.90 5.65
N PRO A 126 18.38 -10.81 5.66
CA PRO A 126 18.26 -12.10 4.99
C PRO A 126 16.99 -12.85 5.40
N ASP A 127 16.41 -13.58 4.46
CA ASP A 127 15.14 -14.29 4.65
C ASP A 127 15.15 -15.24 5.85
N SER A 128 16.29 -15.89 6.11
CA SER A 128 16.44 -16.75 7.31
C SER A 128 16.16 -16.01 8.61
N LEU A 129 16.68 -14.79 8.75
CA LEU A 129 16.44 -13.97 9.94
C LEU A 129 14.99 -13.48 10.00
N MET A 130 14.40 -13.14 8.84
CA MET A 130 13.00 -12.71 8.77
C MET A 130 12.04 -13.84 9.16
N LEU A 131 12.31 -15.07 8.72
CA LEU A 131 11.56 -16.28 9.09
C LEU A 131 11.69 -16.56 10.59
N ASP A 132 12.89 -16.51 11.15
CA ASP A 132 13.12 -16.66 12.59
C ASP A 132 12.34 -15.63 13.42
N ALA A 133 12.30 -14.38 12.96
CA ALA A 133 11.53 -13.32 13.61
C ALA A 133 10.03 -13.58 13.54
N ALA A 134 9.51 -14.07 12.40
CA ALA A 134 8.11 -14.42 12.23
C ALA A 134 7.69 -15.59 13.14
N GLU A 135 8.50 -16.65 13.20
CA GLU A 135 8.28 -17.78 14.10
C GLU A 135 8.25 -17.35 15.56
N GLN A 136 9.18 -16.49 15.98
CA GLN A 136 9.22 -15.97 17.35
C GLN A 136 7.96 -15.19 17.73
N VAL A 137 7.38 -14.44 16.80
CA VAL A 137 6.10 -13.74 17.01
C VAL A 137 4.94 -14.73 17.10
N GLN A 138 4.92 -15.76 16.25
CA GLN A 138 3.89 -16.80 16.28
C GLN A 138 3.91 -17.61 17.58
N ARG A 139 5.10 -17.99 18.07
CA ARG A 139 5.25 -18.74 19.34
C ARG A 139 4.81 -17.96 20.58
N LYS A 140 4.73 -16.63 20.48
CA LYS A 140 4.32 -15.74 21.57
C LYS A 140 2.81 -15.44 21.57
N ARG A 141 2.09 -15.85 20.53
CA ARG A 141 0.62 -15.73 20.45
C ARG A 141 -0.03 -16.98 21.04
#